data_AF-A0A7J9HFV1-F1
#
_entry.id   AF-A0A7J9HFV1-F1
#
_cell.length_a   1.000
_cell.length_b   1.000
_cell.length_c   1.000
_cell.angle_alpha   90.00
_cell.angle_beta   90.00
_cell.angle_gamma   90.00
#
_symmetry.space_group_name_H-M   'P 1'
#
loop_
_entity.id
_entity.type
_entity.pdbx_description
1 polymer ?
#
loop_
_entity_poly.entity_id
_entity_poly.type
_entity_poly.pdbx_seq_one_letter_code
_entity_poly.pdbx_strand_id
1 'polypeptide(L)'
;MGFNPPSMSFVLAVTVLNFMPNSSWDRKLDVYKKWGWSEKEVIEAFRKNPSRTRVLTQSLEKRIVPRGLFVRDLLSKGLVKKELSVQALFEASEKSFIDKLVNRYKGDVHELSEVI
;
A
#
# COMPACT_ATOMS: atom_id res chain seq x y z
N MET A 1 -12.06 9.41 9.48
CA MET A 1 -11.88 8.89 8.10
C MET A 1 -12.61 9.70 7.02
N GLY A 2 -13.61 10.52 7.36
CA GLY A 2 -14.12 11.58 6.48
C GLY A 2 -15.08 11.14 5.36
N PHE A 3 -15.38 9.85 5.20
CA PHE A 3 -16.34 9.34 4.22
C PHE A 3 -17.70 10.03 4.25
N ASN A 4 -18.35 10.13 3.08
CA ASN A 4 -19.74 10.57 2.97
C ASN A 4 -20.68 9.41 3.36
N PRO A 5 -21.49 9.51 4.43
CA PRO A 5 -22.25 8.37 4.97
C PRO A 5 -23.19 7.63 3.99
N PRO A 6 -23.93 8.29 3.06
CA PRO A 6 -24.78 7.57 2.11
C PRO A 6 -24.02 6.97 0.91
N SER A 7 -22.68 6.85 0.95
CA SER A 7 -21.90 6.30 -0.18
C SER A 7 -21.59 4.82 -0.02
N MET A 8 -21.53 4.08 -1.13
CA MET A 8 -21.04 2.69 -1.14
C MET A 8 -19.64 2.57 -0.53
N SER A 9 -18.78 3.58 -0.73
CA SER A 9 -17.45 3.65 -0.12
C SER A 9 -17.50 3.70 1.41
N PHE A 10 -18.50 4.37 2.01
CA PHE A 10 -18.69 4.36 3.47
C PHE A 10 -19.07 2.97 3.96
N VAL A 11 -20.03 2.30 3.32
CA VAL A 11 -20.45 0.94 3.69
C VAL A 11 -19.25 -0.01 3.62
N LEU A 12 -18.50 0.00 2.51
CA LEU A 12 -17.32 -0.84 2.33
C LEU A 12 -16.22 -0.55 3.36
N ALA A 13 -16.00 0.72 3.70
CA ALA A 13 -15.03 1.09 4.72
C ALA A 13 -15.42 0.55 6.11
N VAL A 14 -16.69 0.69 6.50
CA VAL A 14 -17.22 0.14 7.76
C VAL A 14 -17.11 -1.37 7.78
N THR A 15 -17.43 -2.06 6.68
CA THR A 15 -17.26 -3.52 6.57
C THR A 15 -15.81 -3.93 6.81
N VAL A 16 -14.84 -3.30 6.14
CA VAL A 16 -13.42 -3.62 6.32
C VAL A 16 -12.96 -3.38 7.76
N LEU A 17 -13.39 -2.29 8.39
CA LEU A 17 -13.04 -1.98 9.78
C LEU A 17 -13.69 -2.94 10.77
N ASN A 18 -14.94 -3.37 10.54
CA ASN A 18 -15.60 -4.36 11.41
C ASN A 18 -14.89 -5.71 11.43
N PHE A 19 -14.28 -6.12 10.31
CA PHE A 19 -13.50 -7.38 10.24
C PHE A 19 -12.05 -7.22 10.72
N MET A 20 -11.65 -6.04 11.17
CA MET A 20 -10.29 -5.74 11.58
C MET A 20 -10.22 -5.27 13.03
N PRO A 21 -9.44 -5.95 13.89
CA PRO A 21 -9.13 -5.39 15.20
C PRO A 21 -8.46 -4.02 15.04
N ASN A 22 -8.84 -3.01 15.83
CA ASN A 22 -8.24 -1.67 15.78
C ASN A 22 -6.71 -1.72 15.90
N SER A 23 -6.18 -2.63 16.72
CA SER A 23 -4.73 -2.84 16.87
C SER A 23 -4.03 -3.27 15.58
N SER A 24 -4.72 -3.94 14.65
CA SER A 24 -4.19 -4.27 13.33
C SER A 24 -4.11 -3.05 12.42
N TRP A 25 -5.07 -2.12 12.51
CA TRP A 25 -5.06 -0.85 11.79
C TRP A 25 -3.90 0.02 12.26
N ASP A 26 -3.75 0.20 13.58
CA ASP A 26 -2.69 1.04 14.16
C ASP A 26 -1.29 0.53 13.79
N ARG A 27 -1.05 -0.78 13.93
CA ARG A 27 0.22 -1.41 13.53
C ARG A 27 0.56 -1.18 12.06
N LYS A 28 -0.44 -1.20 11.19
CA LYS A 28 -0.24 -0.94 9.75
C LYS A 28 0.11 0.52 9.50
N LEU A 29 -0.60 1.45 10.14
CA LEU A 29 -0.28 2.87 10.05
C LEU A 29 1.15 3.16 10.53
N ASP A 30 1.59 2.54 11.63
CA ASP A 30 2.95 2.70 12.15
C ASP A 30 4.01 2.24 11.15
N VAL A 31 3.78 1.12 10.48
CA VAL A 31 4.67 0.61 9.42
C VAL A 31 4.77 1.61 8.26
N TYR A 32 3.63 2.13 7.77
CA TYR A 32 3.64 3.11 6.70
C TYR A 32 4.31 4.42 7.11
N LYS A 33 4.08 4.88 8.34
CA LYS A 33 4.72 6.07 8.93
C LYS A 33 6.23 5.91 9.02
N LYS A 34 6.71 4.75 9.47
CA LYS A 34 8.14 4.42 9.53
C LYS A 34 8.82 4.48 8.16
N TRP A 35 8.08 4.30 7.08
CA TRP A 35 8.60 4.37 5.71
C TRP A 35 8.35 5.71 5.01
N GLY A 36 7.93 6.75 5.74
CA GLY A 36 7.83 8.12 5.21
C GLY A 36 6.49 8.48 4.57
N TRP A 37 5.47 7.64 4.73
CA TRP A 37 4.09 8.00 4.39
C TRP A 37 3.38 8.62 5.58
N SER A 38 2.74 9.76 5.36
CA SER A 38 1.86 10.38 6.34
C SER A 38 0.58 9.57 6.49
N GLU A 39 -0.01 9.62 7.69
CA GLU A 39 -1.33 9.03 7.95
C GLU A 39 -2.39 9.54 6.97
N LYS A 40 -2.32 10.82 6.59
CA LYS A 40 -3.21 11.42 5.60
C LYS A 40 -3.10 10.74 4.23
N GLU A 41 -1.89 10.45 3.75
CA GLU A 41 -1.69 9.75 2.47
C GLU A 41 -2.27 8.32 2.51
N VAL A 42 -2.10 7.62 3.63
CA VAL A 42 -2.62 6.26 3.81
C VAL A 42 -4.15 6.26 3.90
N ILE A 43 -4.74 7.20 4.66
CA ILE A 43 -6.19 7.37 4.76
C ILE A 43 -6.78 7.75 3.40
N GLU A 44 -6.14 8.63 2.64
CA GLU A 44 -6.63 9.03 1.32
C GLU A 44 -6.60 7.85 0.33
N ALA A 45 -5.53 7.03 0.35
CA ALA A 45 -5.46 5.80 -0.44
C ALA A 45 -6.55 4.79 -0.04
N PHE A 46 -6.86 4.68 1.26
CA PHE A 46 -7.98 3.87 1.74
C PHE A 46 -9.32 4.42 1.26
N ARG A 47 -9.51 5.73 1.33
CA ARG A 47 -10.74 6.40 0.96
C ARG A 47 -11.07 6.31 -0.53
N LYS A 48 -10.07 6.42 -1.40
CA LYS A 48 -10.24 6.34 -2.86
C LYS A 48 -10.82 5.01 -3.31
N ASN A 49 -10.54 3.91 -2.60
CA ASN A 49 -11.03 2.60 -3.02
C ASN A 49 -11.12 1.57 -1.87
N PRO A 50 -12.03 1.71 -0.88
CA PRO A 50 -11.97 0.95 0.37
C PRO A 50 -11.99 -0.58 0.21
N SER A 51 -12.71 -1.10 -0.79
CA SER A 51 -12.79 -2.54 -1.11
C SER A 51 -11.62 -3.06 -1.94
N ARG A 52 -10.96 -2.20 -2.73
CA ARG A 52 -9.80 -2.56 -3.55
C ARG A 52 -8.47 -2.21 -2.90
N THR A 53 -8.48 -1.30 -1.93
CA THR A 53 -7.27 -0.87 -1.26
C THR A 53 -6.76 -2.03 -0.43
N ARG A 54 -5.55 -2.43 -0.75
CA ARG A 54 -4.83 -3.50 -0.07
C ARG A 54 -4.06 -3.03 1.17
N VAL A 55 -4.13 -1.71 1.46
CA VAL A 55 -3.55 -1.04 2.64
C VAL A 55 -3.82 -1.86 3.91
N LEU A 56 -5.06 -2.30 4.08
CA LEU A 56 -5.50 -2.93 5.33
C LEU A 56 -5.72 -4.42 5.23
N THR A 57 -6.29 -4.87 4.12
CA THR A 57 -6.77 -6.25 3.99
C THR A 57 -5.65 -7.26 3.75
N GLN A 58 -4.44 -6.82 3.38
CA GLN A 58 -3.33 -7.72 3.09
C GLN A 58 -2.40 -7.97 4.28
N SER A 59 -1.71 -9.11 4.28
CA SER A 59 -0.66 -9.40 5.28
C SER A 59 0.47 -8.38 5.24
N LEU A 60 0.92 -7.96 6.42
CA LEU A 60 2.08 -7.09 6.59
C LEU A 60 3.33 -7.77 6.04
N GLU A 61 3.67 -8.93 6.60
CA GLU A 61 4.89 -9.69 6.30
C GLU A 61 4.91 -10.21 4.88
N LYS A 62 3.80 -10.78 4.39
CA LYS A 62 3.80 -11.45 3.08
C LYS A 62 3.66 -10.50 1.90
N ARG A 63 3.28 -9.25 2.10
CA ARG A 63 2.94 -8.37 0.97
C ARG A 63 3.28 -6.91 1.17
N ILE A 64 2.90 -6.32 2.29
CA ILE A 64 3.11 -4.88 2.50
C ILE A 64 4.59 -4.58 2.69
N VAL A 65 5.31 -5.38 3.48
CA VAL A 65 6.75 -5.21 3.75
C VAL A 65 7.61 -5.42 2.51
N PRO A 66 7.54 -6.55 1.77
CA PRO A 66 8.36 -6.74 0.57
C PRO A 66 8.17 -5.62 -0.46
N ARG A 67 6.92 -5.24 -0.71
CA ARG A 67 6.59 -4.15 -1.65
C ARG A 67 7.05 -2.79 -1.16
N GLY A 68 6.86 -2.51 0.13
CA GLY A 68 7.27 -1.25 0.74
C GLY A 68 8.77 -1.04 0.65
N LEU A 69 9.55 -2.08 0.93
CA LEU A 69 11.02 -2.04 0.82
C LEU A 69 11.48 -1.81 -0.62
N PHE A 70 10.89 -2.52 -1.59
CA PHE A 70 11.19 -2.33 -3.00
C PHE A 70 10.88 -0.92 -3.50
N VAL A 71 9.68 -0.44 -3.21
CA VAL A 71 9.24 0.89 -3.63
C VAL A 71 10.08 1.98 -2.95
N ARG A 72 10.46 1.79 -1.68
CA ARG A 72 11.35 2.71 -0.97
C ARG A 72 12.73 2.80 -1.63
N ASP A 73 13.28 1.68 -2.10
CA ASP A 73 14.56 1.67 -2.82
C ASP A 73 14.45 2.37 -4.19
N LEU A 74 13.35 2.15 -4.92
CA LEU A 74 13.09 2.89 -6.15
C LEU A 74 12.99 4.41 -5.90
N LEU A 75 12.37 4.80 -4.78
CA LEU A 75 12.25 6.21 -4.38
C LEU A 75 13.62 6.82 -4.03
N SER A 76 14.46 6.13 -3.24
CA SER A 76 15.79 6.64 -2.87
C SER A 76 16.72 6.77 -4.07
N LYS A 77 16.52 5.97 -5.11
CA LYS A 77 17.23 6.04 -6.39
C LYS A 77 16.64 7.03 -7.39
N GLY A 78 15.49 7.64 -7.08
CA GLY A 78 14.79 8.56 -7.98
C GLY A 78 14.14 7.90 -9.20
N LEU A 79 13.98 6.58 -9.21
CA LEU A 79 13.43 5.80 -10.32
C LEU A 79 11.91 5.89 -10.43
N VAL A 80 11.24 6.27 -9.33
CA VAL A 80 9.79 6.46 -9.26
C VAL A 80 9.45 7.71 -8.46
N LYS A 81 8.27 8.28 -8.73
CA LYS A 81 7.69 9.37 -7.93
C LYS A 81 6.86 8.81 -6.76
N LYS A 82 6.65 9.63 -5.72
CA LYS A 82 5.91 9.24 -4.51
C LYS A 82 4.46 8.85 -4.81
N GLU A 83 3.83 9.48 -5.79
CA GLU A 83 2.45 9.20 -6.20
C GLU A 83 2.31 7.81 -6.82
N LEU A 84 3.22 7.46 -7.73
CA LEU A 84 3.25 6.14 -8.37
C LEU A 84 3.57 5.03 -7.34
N SER A 85 4.40 5.35 -6.35
CA SER A 85 4.75 4.46 -5.23
C SER A 85 3.55 4.08 -4.37
N VAL A 86 2.73 5.08 -3.99
CA VAL A 86 1.46 4.88 -3.29
C VAL A 86 0.53 3.99 -4.13
N GLN A 87 0.40 4.27 -5.42
CA GLN A 87 -0.44 3.49 -6.32
C GLN A 87 0.03 2.02 -6.42
N ALA A 88 1.33 1.80 -6.64
CA ALA A 88 1.89 0.47 -6.79
C ALA A 88 1.78 -0.36 -5.50
N LEU A 89 1.93 0.27 -4.34
CA LEU A 89 1.82 -0.39 -3.05
C LEU A 89 0.39 -0.82 -2.73
N PHE A 90 -0.60 0.03 -3.03
CA PHE A 90 -1.98 -0.14 -2.54
C PHE A 90 -2.97 -0.72 -3.55
N GLU A 91 -2.77 -0.48 -4.83
CA GLU A 91 -3.76 -0.82 -5.86
C GLU A 91 -3.35 -2.03 -6.71
N ALA A 92 -2.04 -2.28 -6.84
CA ALA A 92 -1.56 -3.32 -7.73
C ALA A 92 -1.88 -4.72 -7.19
N SER A 93 -2.41 -5.59 -8.06
CA SER A 93 -2.43 -7.04 -7.82
C SER A 93 -1.01 -7.60 -7.72
N GLU A 94 -0.86 -8.89 -7.40
CA GLU A 94 0.47 -9.55 -7.46
C GLU A 94 1.08 -9.46 -8.84
N LYS A 95 0.32 -9.98 -9.80
CA LYS A 95 0.66 -9.99 -11.21
C LYS A 95 1.00 -8.59 -11.70
N SER A 96 0.14 -7.61 -11.45
CA SER A 96 0.39 -6.24 -11.92
C SER A 96 1.59 -5.59 -11.24
N PHE A 97 1.90 -5.93 -9.98
CA PHE A 97 3.07 -5.39 -9.29
C PHE A 97 4.35 -5.96 -9.90
N ILE A 98 4.38 -7.28 -10.12
CA ILE A 98 5.53 -7.97 -10.73
C ILE A 98 5.72 -7.51 -12.18
N ASP A 99 4.69 -7.63 -13.01
CA ASP A 99 4.78 -7.37 -14.44
C ASP A 99 5.14 -5.91 -14.76
N LYS A 100 4.56 -4.95 -14.03
CA LYS A 100 4.71 -3.54 -14.36
C LYS A 100 5.78 -2.81 -13.57
N LEU A 101 6.11 -3.28 -12.36
CA LEU A 101 7.05 -2.60 -11.48
C LEU A 101 8.32 -3.42 -11.28
N VAL A 102 8.22 -4.65 -10.78
CA VAL A 102 9.42 -5.46 -10.50
C VAL A 102 10.20 -5.73 -11.79
N ASN A 103 9.52 -6.24 -12.82
CA ASN A 103 10.16 -6.54 -14.10
C ASN A 103 10.69 -5.30 -14.82
N ARG A 104 10.08 -4.13 -14.57
CA ARG A 104 10.55 -2.85 -15.13
C ARG A 104 11.87 -2.41 -14.54
N TYR A 105 12.08 -2.60 -13.23
CA TYR A 105 13.24 -2.09 -12.50
C TYR A 105 14.20 -3.19 -12.01
N LYS A 106 14.00 -4.44 -12.41
CA LYS A 106 14.83 -5.59 -11.99
C LYS A 106 16.33 -5.41 -12.29
N GLY A 107 16.68 -4.65 -13.33
CA GLY A 107 18.07 -4.37 -13.69
C GLY A 107 18.71 -3.25 -12.85
N ASP A 108 17.88 -2.36 -12.30
CA ASP A 108 18.32 -1.19 -11.51
C ASP A 108 18.34 -1.48 -10.00
N VAL A 109 17.71 -2.59 -9.59
CA VAL A 109 17.53 -3.01 -8.20
C VAL A 109 17.92 -4.48 -8.05
N HIS A 110 19.22 -4.74 -8.03
CA HIS A 110 19.75 -6.11 -8.02
C HIS A 110 19.49 -6.87 -6.70
N GLU A 111 19.38 -6.17 -5.58
CA GLU A 111 19.32 -6.77 -4.23
C GLU A 111 17.90 -7.12 -3.74
N LEU A 112 16.85 -6.50 -4.29
CA LEU A 112 15.47 -6.64 -3.77
C LEU A 112 14.55 -7.46 -4.67
N SER A 113 14.98 -7.86 -5.87
CA SER A 113 14.18 -8.71 -6.75
C SER A 113 13.98 -10.13 -6.21
N GLU A 114 14.85 -10.60 -5.31
CA GLU A 114 14.77 -11.93 -4.70
C GLU A 114 13.82 -12.00 -3.48
N VAL A 115 13.36 -10.84 -2.98
CA VAL A 115 12.59 -10.72 -1.74
C VAL A 115 11.09 -10.52 -1.99
N ILE A 116 10.68 -10.34 -3.26
CA ILE A 116 9.31 -9.96 -3.66
C ILE A 116 8.50 -11.14 -4.19
#